data_AF-A0A4R4P5W1-F1
#
_entry.id   AF-A0A4R4P5W1-F1
#
_cell.length_a   1.000
_cell.length_b   1.000
_cell.length_c   1.000
_cell.angle_alpha   90.00
_cell.angle_beta   90.00
_cell.angle_gamma   90.00
#
_symmetry.space_group_name_H-M   'P 1'
#
loop_
_entity.id
_entity.type
_entity.pdbx_description
1 polymer ?
#
loop_
_entity_poly.entity_id
_entity_poly.type
_entity_poly.pdbx_seq_one_letter_code
_entity_poly.pdbx_strand_id
1 'polypeptide(L)'
;MKDLTEMSEREYFANVRRRPGMFVVGGRLAGLEAFLTGYDQHAIRHGGPGLQGWTEWLIARRGETCNHGWSGHVRHIALPDGWEHWDLPPEQEERVIDVLFNLLDEYLAERETDSTA
;
A
#
# COMPACT_ATOMS: atom_id res chain seq x y z
N MET A 1 -12.27 0.45 -20.27
CA MET A 1 -11.66 0.60 -18.92
C MET A 1 -12.36 1.79 -18.29
N LYS A 2 -12.85 1.67 -17.04
CA LYS A 2 -13.44 2.81 -16.33
C LYS A 2 -12.42 3.96 -16.28
N ASP A 3 -12.89 5.20 -16.23
CA ASP A 3 -12.00 6.32 -15.91
C ASP A 3 -11.41 6.13 -14.49
N LEU A 4 -10.21 6.65 -14.23
CA LEU A 4 -9.57 6.52 -12.91
C LEU A 4 -10.44 7.12 -11.80
N THR A 5 -11.19 8.18 -12.10
CA THR A 5 -12.06 8.88 -11.15
C THR A 5 -13.38 8.15 -10.88
N GLU A 6 -13.73 7.16 -11.69
CA GLU A 6 -14.95 6.35 -11.54
C GLU A 6 -14.69 4.98 -10.90
N MET A 7 -13.43 4.65 -10.63
CA MET A 7 -13.04 3.40 -9.99
C MET A 7 -13.33 3.45 -8.49
N SER A 8 -13.77 2.33 -7.92
CA SER A 8 -13.62 2.11 -6.48
C SER A 8 -12.14 2.13 -6.08
N GLU A 9 -11.86 2.35 -4.80
CA GLU A 9 -10.47 2.33 -4.30
C GLU A 9 -9.75 1.01 -4.62
N ARG A 10 -10.44 -0.12 -4.49
CA ARG A 10 -9.89 -1.43 -4.85
C ARG A 10 -9.57 -1.55 -6.33
N GLU A 11 -10.50 -1.11 -7.20
CA GLU A 11 -10.25 -1.07 -8.64
C GLU A 11 -9.08 -0.15 -9.01
N TYR A 12 -8.97 1.00 -8.34
CA TYR A 12 -7.91 1.97 -8.55
C TYR A 12 -6.54 1.38 -8.19
N PHE A 13 -6.36 0.84 -6.99
CA PHE A 13 -5.08 0.26 -6.58
C PHE A 13 -4.75 -1.04 -7.33
N ALA A 14 -5.74 -1.84 -7.73
CA ALA A 14 -5.52 -2.96 -8.64
C ALA A 14 -4.99 -2.48 -10.00
N ASN A 15 -5.49 -1.35 -10.51
CA ASN A 15 -4.98 -0.75 -11.73
C ASN A 15 -3.57 -0.16 -11.57
N VAL A 16 -3.24 0.42 -10.41
CA VAL A 16 -1.86 0.86 -10.08
C VAL A 16 -0.91 -0.34 -10.08
N ARG A 17 -1.25 -1.43 -9.37
CA ARG A 17 -0.45 -2.66 -9.35
C ARG A 17 -0.20 -3.22 -10.74
N ARG A 18 -1.21 -3.20 -11.61
CA ARG A 18 -1.12 -3.73 -12.97
C ARG A 18 -0.22 -2.89 -13.88
N ARG A 19 -0.07 -1.59 -13.60
CA ARG A 19 0.62 -0.62 -14.46
C ARG A 19 1.47 0.36 -13.64
N PRO A 20 2.40 -0.10 -12.79
CA PRO A 20 3.06 0.77 -11.82
C PRO A 20 3.87 1.87 -12.53
N GLY A 21 4.48 1.54 -13.68
CA GLY A 21 5.22 2.50 -14.52
C GLY A 21 4.40 3.67 -15.07
N MET A 22 3.06 3.57 -15.10
CA MET A 22 2.18 4.68 -15.51
C MET A 22 2.01 5.72 -14.39
N PHE A 23 2.17 5.30 -13.13
CA PHE A 23 1.97 6.16 -11.96
C PHE A 23 3.29 6.65 -11.38
N VAL A 24 4.32 5.81 -11.43
CA VAL A 24 5.64 6.10 -10.86
C VAL A 24 6.75 5.64 -11.81
N VAL A 25 7.79 6.46 -11.96
CA VAL A 25 8.91 6.16 -12.86
C VAL A 25 9.57 4.84 -12.47
N GLY A 26 9.69 3.93 -13.45
CA GLY A 26 10.31 2.63 -13.27
C GLY A 26 9.51 1.63 -12.41
N GLY A 27 8.32 2.00 -11.92
CA GLY A 27 7.50 1.09 -11.11
C GLY A 27 8.14 0.65 -9.79
N ARG A 28 9.14 1.39 -9.29
CA ARG A 28 9.97 1.00 -8.16
C ARG A 28 9.20 1.15 -6.84
N LEU A 29 9.52 0.30 -5.86
CA LEU A 29 8.88 0.28 -4.55
C LEU A 29 8.92 1.66 -3.88
N ALA A 30 10.08 2.30 -3.83
CA ALA A 30 10.21 3.64 -3.22
C ALA A 30 9.30 4.68 -3.90
N GLY A 31 9.11 4.59 -5.22
CA GLY A 31 8.19 5.44 -5.96
C GLY A 31 6.73 5.17 -5.58
N LEU A 32 6.34 3.90 -5.51
CA LEU A 32 5.00 3.49 -5.09
C LEU A 32 4.69 3.92 -3.65
N GLU A 33 5.66 3.83 -2.75
CA GLU A 33 5.50 4.27 -1.36
C GLU A 33 5.34 5.79 -1.24
N ALA A 34 6.12 6.55 -2.01
CA ALA A 34 5.97 8.00 -2.10
C ALA A 34 4.60 8.38 -2.69
N PHE A 35 4.15 7.67 -3.73
CA PHE A 35 2.83 7.86 -4.33
C PHE A 35 1.69 7.60 -3.32
N LEU A 36 1.72 6.49 -2.60
CA LEU A 36 0.70 6.16 -1.58
C LEU A 36 0.71 7.15 -0.42
N THR A 37 1.89 7.58 0.01
CA THR A 37 2.04 8.63 1.03
C THR A 37 1.40 9.94 0.55
N GLY A 38 1.67 10.34 -0.69
CA GLY A 38 1.07 11.54 -1.29
C GLY A 38 -0.45 11.44 -1.43
N TYR A 39 -0.95 10.28 -1.88
CA TYR A 39 -2.38 9.99 -1.98
C TYR A 39 -3.08 10.16 -0.62
N ASP A 40 -2.53 9.55 0.43
CA ASP A 40 -3.09 9.63 1.78
C ASP A 40 -3.02 11.05 2.37
N GLN A 41 -1.87 11.71 2.25
CA GLN A 41 -1.69 13.10 2.72
C GLN A 41 -2.62 14.09 2.01
N HIS A 42 -2.86 13.91 0.70
CA HIS A 42 -3.84 14.72 -0.02
C HIS A 42 -5.26 14.49 0.54
N ALA A 43 -5.67 13.23 0.73
CA ALA A 43 -6.98 12.92 1.29
C ALA A 43 -7.17 13.55 2.68
N ILE A 44 -6.19 13.40 3.59
CA ILE A 44 -6.21 14.00 4.94
C ILE A 44 -6.41 15.52 4.87
N ARG A 45 -5.69 16.21 3.98
CA ARG A 45 -5.75 17.68 3.85
C ARG A 45 -7.07 18.18 3.28
N HIS A 46 -7.81 17.33 2.56
CA HIS A 46 -9.03 17.71 1.85
C HIS A 46 -10.28 16.98 2.37
N GLY A 47 -10.20 16.29 3.50
CA GLY A 47 -11.34 15.63 4.16
C GLY A 47 -11.80 14.33 3.50
N GLY A 48 -10.96 13.71 2.67
CA GLY A 48 -11.21 12.39 2.09
C GLY A 48 -10.79 11.25 3.04
N PRO A 49 -11.28 10.02 2.81
CA PRO A 49 -11.00 8.88 3.69
C PRO A 49 -9.57 8.35 3.59
N GLY A 50 -8.90 8.55 2.45
CA GLY A 50 -7.52 8.14 2.22
C GLY A 50 -7.23 6.70 2.64
N LEU A 51 -6.12 6.52 3.35
CA LEU A 51 -5.70 5.28 4.00
C LEU A 51 -5.88 5.37 5.52
N GLN A 52 -6.91 6.07 6.01
CA GLN A 52 -7.19 6.20 7.44
C GLN A 52 -7.31 4.84 8.15
N GLY A 53 -6.45 4.58 9.13
CA GLY A 53 -6.42 3.30 9.88
C GLY A 53 -5.50 2.24 9.27
N TRP A 54 -4.85 2.52 8.14
CA TRP A 54 -3.96 1.59 7.45
C TRP A 54 -2.78 1.11 8.30
N THR A 55 -2.14 2.03 9.03
CA THR A 55 -0.98 1.68 9.86
C THR A 55 -1.41 0.80 11.03
N GLU A 56 -2.52 1.14 11.67
CA GLU A 56 -3.10 0.37 12.78
C GLU A 56 -3.53 -1.02 12.33
N TRP A 57 -4.13 -1.13 11.14
CA TRP A 57 -4.50 -2.40 10.53
C TRP A 57 -3.28 -3.28 10.26
N LEU A 58 -2.19 -2.70 9.72
CA LEU A 58 -0.93 -3.41 9.53
C LEU A 58 -0.29 -3.87 10.85
N ILE A 59 -0.35 -3.06 11.90
CA ILE A 59 0.14 -3.42 13.24
C ILE A 59 -0.66 -4.60 13.78
N ALA A 60 -2.00 -4.54 13.71
CA ALA A 60 -2.87 -5.61 14.17
C ALA A 60 -2.61 -6.93 13.42
N ARG A 61 -2.43 -6.84 12.09
CA ARG A 61 -2.11 -8.00 11.25
C ARG A 61 -0.75 -8.61 11.54
N ARG A 62 0.28 -7.78 11.74
CA ARG A 62 1.64 -8.24 12.07
C ARG A 62 1.75 -8.76 13.51
N GLY A 63 0.94 -8.23 14.43
CA GLY A 63 1.01 -8.52 15.86
C GLY A 63 2.12 -7.77 16.61
N GLU A 64 2.88 -6.91 15.92
CA GLU A 64 4.03 -6.19 16.47
C GLU A 64 4.18 -4.81 15.81
N THR A 65 4.66 -3.83 16.58
CA THR A 65 4.97 -2.48 16.11
C THR A 65 6.39 -2.40 15.50
N CYS A 66 6.67 -1.38 14.70
CA CYS A 66 8.03 -1.01 14.30
C CYS A 66 8.14 0.52 14.17
N ASN A 67 9.35 1.07 14.21
CA ASN A 67 9.60 2.52 14.10
C ASN A 67 9.69 3.03 12.65
N HIS A 68 9.56 2.14 11.67
CA HIS A 68 9.69 2.44 10.24
C HIS A 68 8.37 2.84 9.57
N GLY A 69 7.30 3.03 10.36
CA GLY A 69 5.96 3.34 9.83
C GLY A 69 5.36 2.19 9.02
N TRP A 70 4.30 2.48 8.26
CA TRP A 70 3.56 1.47 7.49
C TRP A 70 4.45 0.71 6.48
N SER A 71 5.43 1.37 5.86
CA SER A 71 6.30 0.76 4.85
C SER A 71 7.24 -0.31 5.46
N GLY A 72 7.66 -0.11 6.71
CA GLY A 72 8.39 -1.12 7.46
C GLY A 72 7.53 -2.33 7.84
N HIS A 73 6.27 -2.10 8.21
CA HIS A 73 5.33 -3.19 8.47
C HIS A 73 5.14 -4.09 7.25
N VAL A 74 4.94 -3.49 6.07
CA VAL A 74 4.83 -4.24 4.81
C VAL A 74 6.10 -5.04 4.52
N ARG A 75 7.30 -4.47 4.73
CA ARG A 75 8.57 -5.20 4.55
C ARG A 75 8.72 -6.36 5.52
N HIS A 76 8.42 -6.18 6.80
CA HIS A 76 8.48 -7.29 7.77
C HIS A 76 7.51 -8.42 7.44
N ILE A 77 6.34 -8.11 6.87
CA ILE A 77 5.38 -9.12 6.41
C ILE A 77 5.91 -9.82 5.15
N ALA A 78 6.50 -9.08 4.21
CA ALA A 78 6.99 -9.61 2.94
C ALA A 78 8.31 -10.39 3.04
N LEU A 79 9.18 -9.98 3.98
CA LEU A 79 10.53 -10.47 4.19
C LEU A 79 10.70 -10.86 5.68
N PRO A 80 10.15 -12.01 6.10
CA PRO A 80 10.15 -12.43 7.51
C PRO A 80 11.56 -12.67 8.05
N ASP A 81 12.51 -13.04 7.18
CA ASP A 81 13.92 -13.23 7.52
C ASP A 81 14.70 -11.89 7.63
N GLY A 82 14.02 -10.77 7.38
CA GLY A 82 14.61 -9.43 7.39
C GLY A 82 15.20 -9.00 6.06
N TRP A 83 15.79 -7.80 6.05
CA TRP A 83 16.49 -7.20 4.92
C TRP A 83 17.68 -6.39 5.43
N GLU A 84 18.73 -6.26 4.62
CA GLU A 84 19.97 -5.58 5.03
C GLU A 84 19.93 -4.07 4.74
N HIS A 85 19.34 -3.67 3.61
CA HIS A 85 19.34 -2.30 3.11
C HIS A 85 17.97 -1.90 2.55
N TRP A 86 17.67 -0.61 2.59
CA TRP A 86 16.42 -0.07 2.05
C TRP A 86 16.34 -0.13 0.52
N ASP A 87 17.50 -0.15 -0.14
CA ASP A 87 17.59 -0.49 -1.56
C ASP A 87 17.62 -2.02 -1.68
N LEU A 88 16.47 -2.60 -2.02
CA LEU A 88 16.27 -4.03 -2.04
C LEU A 88 16.79 -4.64 -3.35
N PRO A 89 17.33 -5.88 -3.32
CA PRO A 89 17.51 -6.66 -4.53
C PRO A 89 16.18 -6.79 -5.30
N PRO A 90 16.20 -6.84 -6.65
CA PRO A 90 14.98 -6.84 -7.46
C PRO A 90 13.93 -7.88 -7.04
N GLU A 91 14.36 -9.09 -6.68
CA GLU A 91 13.45 -10.17 -6.25
C GLU A 91 12.73 -9.85 -4.92
N GLN A 92 13.44 -9.22 -3.99
CA GLN A 92 12.84 -8.79 -2.72
C GLN A 92 11.93 -7.58 -2.96
N GLU A 93 12.35 -6.63 -3.79
CA GLU A 93 11.55 -5.47 -4.15
C GLU A 93 10.21 -5.88 -4.78
N GLU A 94 10.23 -6.78 -5.76
CA GLU A 94 9.04 -7.34 -6.41
C GLU A 94 8.12 -8.02 -5.39
N ARG A 95 8.68 -8.84 -4.50
CA ARG A 95 7.93 -9.49 -3.42
C ARG A 95 7.25 -8.46 -2.50
N VAL A 96 7.95 -7.40 -2.11
CA VAL A 96 7.38 -6.36 -1.24
C VAL A 96 6.28 -5.60 -1.97
N ILE A 97 6.43 -5.31 -3.26
CA ILE A 97 5.37 -4.69 -4.08
C ILE A 97 4.12 -5.57 -4.14
N ASP A 98 4.29 -6.87 -4.38
CA ASP A 98 3.17 -7.81 -4.43
C ASP A 98 2.43 -7.89 -3.10
N VAL A 99 3.18 -8.00 -2.00
CA VAL A 99 2.61 -8.03 -0.65
C VAL A 99 1.91 -6.71 -0.32
N LEU A 100 2.51 -5.56 -0.66
CA LEU A 100 1.91 -4.24 -0.47
C LEU A 100 0.50 -4.17 -1.08
N PHE A 101 0.36 -4.55 -2.35
CA PHE A 101 -0.92 -4.46 -3.03
C PHE A 101 -1.92 -5.54 -2.62
N ASN A 102 -1.47 -6.72 -2.20
CA ASN A 102 -2.35 -7.72 -1.58
C ASN A 102 -2.91 -7.17 -0.25
N LEU A 103 -2.06 -6.62 0.61
CA LEU A 103 -2.47 -6.05 1.89
C LEU A 103 -3.43 -4.87 1.72
N LEU A 104 -3.21 -4.01 0.72
CA LEU A 104 -4.14 -2.92 0.40
C LEU A 104 -5.50 -3.45 -0.06
N ASP A 105 -5.55 -4.48 -0.92
CA ASP A 105 -6.83 -5.06 -1.35
C ASP A 105 -7.60 -5.66 -0.18
N GLU A 106 -6.92 -6.41 0.71
CA GLU A 106 -7.53 -7.00 1.90
C GLU A 106 -8.07 -5.94 2.86
N TYR A 107 -7.25 -4.93 3.20
CA TYR A 107 -7.65 -3.81 4.04
C TYR A 107 -8.87 -3.06 3.49
N LEU A 108 -8.89 -2.80 2.18
CA LEU A 108 -10.01 -2.10 1.54
C LEU A 108 -11.27 -2.95 1.49
N ALA A 109 -11.15 -4.26 1.29
CA ALA A 109 -12.29 -5.18 1.30
C ALA A 109 -12.96 -5.24 2.68
N GLU A 110 -12.17 -5.27 3.77
CA GLU A 110 -12.68 -5.20 5.14
C GLU A 110 -13.40 -3.86 5.39
N ARG A 111 -12.79 -2.75 4.96
CA ARG A 111 -13.38 -1.41 5.13
C ARG A 111 -14.69 -1.20 4.36
N GLU A 112 -14.79 -1.78 3.16
CA GLU A 112 -16.03 -1.79 2.38
C GLU A 112 -17.14 -2.55 3.12
N THR A 113 -16.79 -3.67 3.77
CA THR A 113 -17.75 -4.48 4.54
C THR A 113 -18.25 -3.72 5.77
N ASP A 114 -17.35 -3.11 6.54
CA ASP A 114 -17.68 -2.35 7.75
C ASP A 114 -18.52 -1.09 7.44
N SER A 115 -18.35 -0.50 6.26
CA SER A 115 -19.14 0.67 5.82
C SER A 115 -20.56 0.30 5.40
N THR A 116 -20.87 -0.99 5.23
CA THR A 116 -22.20 -1.49 4.83
C THR A 116 -22.99 -2.14 5.98
N ALA A 117 -22.38 -2.24 7.16
CA ALA A 117 -22.97 -2.76 8.40
C ALA A 117 -23.59 -1.64 9.25
#